data_AF-A0A7C1WUY9-F1
#
_entry.id   AF-A0A7C1WUY9-F1
#
_cell.length_a   1.000
_cell.length_b   1.000
_cell.length_c   1.000
_cell.angle_alpha   90.00
_cell.angle_beta   90.00
_cell.angle_gamma   90.00
#
_symmetry.space_group_name_H-M   'P 1'
#
loop_
_entity.id
_entity.type
_entity.pdbx_description
1 polymer ?
#
loop_
_entity_poly.entity_id
_entity_poly.type
_entity_poly.pdbx_seq_one_letter_code
_entity_poly.pdbx_strand_id
1 'polypeptide(L)'
;MIPASALNKLGYAKILQYITRYSITEKGKQYVLSLQPLFDKIKIKKECETVTQAKDILSETNAPPLEFISNLSESLSRSRIENAGLEISKILEVHKLAVISRNIYQFLKSHSGRAPLLYQQAQNLFVDKTFEYAIERVISERGEIKDNASVKLMEIRRDLKEKKNEVLLLVNRLKKIIENKNIVQEEYLTLRDGRIVIPVKAEHKRHIRGFIHSESATGLTVYIEPEQTLELNNEIVSLSFAEKREMGRLLKLLTKRIGEA
;
A
#
# COMPACT_ATOMS: atom_id res chain seq x y z
N MET A 1 27.25 4.85 38.35
CA MET A 1 26.17 4.00 37.80
C MET A 1 25.19 3.71 38.94
N ILE A 2 23.88 3.92 38.75
CA ILE A 2 22.89 3.64 39.80
C ILE A 2 22.66 2.12 39.86
N PRO A 3 22.70 1.47 41.05
CA PRO A 3 22.44 0.04 41.16
C PRO A 3 21.02 -0.32 40.67
N ALA A 4 20.89 -1.44 39.95
CA ALA A 4 19.59 -1.93 39.49
C ALA A 4 18.60 -2.15 40.65
N SER A 5 19.09 -2.55 41.83
CA SER A 5 18.31 -2.69 43.05
C SER A 5 17.67 -1.37 43.52
N ALA A 6 18.35 -0.23 43.32
CA ALA A 6 17.82 1.08 43.66
C ALA A 6 16.72 1.51 42.68
N LEU A 7 16.93 1.31 41.37
CA LEU A 7 15.90 1.61 40.35
C LEU A 7 14.63 0.77 40.53
N ASN A 8 14.79 -0.49 40.93
CA ASN A 8 13.67 -1.37 41.25
C ASN A 8 12.88 -0.89 42.47
N LYS A 9 13.57 -0.52 43.57
CA LYS A 9 12.93 0.02 44.78
C LYS A 9 12.19 1.34 44.51
N LEU A 10 12.75 2.19 43.64
CA LEU A 10 12.13 3.46 43.23
C LEU A 10 11.02 3.29 42.18
N GLY A 11 10.77 2.06 41.72
CA GLY A 11 9.73 1.79 40.72
C GLY A 11 9.99 2.46 39.37
N TYR A 12 11.25 2.73 39.01
CA TYR A 12 11.60 3.50 37.81
C TYR A 12 10.99 2.91 36.53
N ALA A 13 11.03 1.58 36.37
CA ALA A 13 10.41 0.90 35.24
C ALA A 13 8.89 1.11 35.16
N LYS A 14 8.19 1.23 36.30
CA LYS A 14 6.74 1.51 36.34
C LYS A 14 6.44 2.93 35.86
N ILE A 15 7.32 3.89 36.16
CA ILE A 15 7.21 5.26 35.67
C ILE A 15 7.37 5.28 34.15
N LEU A 16 8.39 4.62 33.61
CA LEU A 16 8.59 4.52 32.15
C LEU A 16 7.38 3.86 31.47
N GLN A 17 6.85 2.77 32.04
CA GLN A 17 5.62 2.13 31.55
C GLN A 17 4.43 3.08 31.56
N TYR A 18 4.27 3.89 32.60
CA TYR A 18 3.19 4.89 32.66
C TYR A 18 3.34 5.93 31.54
N ILE A 19 4.55 6.44 31.31
CA ILE A 19 4.83 7.43 30.25
C ILE A 19 4.55 6.85 28.85
N THR A 20 4.82 5.56 28.63
CA THR A 20 4.58 4.93 27.31
C THR A 20 3.12 4.97 26.87
N ARG A 21 2.17 5.14 27.80
CA ARG A 21 0.73 5.30 27.49
C ARG A 21 0.44 6.58 26.70
N TYR A 22 1.34 7.57 26.78
CA TYR A 22 1.26 8.84 26.06
C TYR A 22 2.14 8.86 24.80
N SER A 23 2.84 7.77 24.51
CA SER A 23 3.68 7.66 23.31
C SER A 23 2.86 7.17 22.11
N ILE A 24 2.94 7.92 21.00
CA ILE A 24 2.14 7.64 19.80
C ILE A 24 2.78 6.54 18.92
N THR A 25 4.11 6.51 18.79
CA THR A 25 4.81 5.56 17.90
C THR A 25 5.41 4.39 18.68
N GLU A 26 5.49 3.22 18.05
CA GLU A 26 6.11 2.03 18.66
C GLU A 26 7.60 2.25 18.97
N LYS A 27 8.34 2.92 18.08
CA LYS A 27 9.74 3.30 18.35
C LYS A 27 9.84 4.29 19.51
N GLY A 28 8.90 5.22 19.64
CA GLY A 28 8.85 6.14 20.78
C GLY A 28 8.63 5.40 22.11
N LYS A 29 7.71 4.42 22.14
CA LYS A 29 7.51 3.57 23.32
C LYS A 29 8.78 2.79 23.69
N GLN A 30 9.42 2.16 22.71
CA GLN A 30 10.68 1.43 22.92
C GLN A 30 11.79 2.35 23.44
N TYR A 31 11.91 3.54 22.87
CA TYR A 31 12.87 4.56 23.32
C TYR A 31 12.63 4.93 24.80
N VAL A 32 11.39 5.26 25.17
CA VAL A 32 11.04 5.59 26.57
C VAL A 32 11.38 4.45 27.52
N LEU A 33 11.06 3.21 27.18
CA LEU A 33 11.38 2.04 28.00
C LEU A 33 12.89 1.79 28.16
N SER A 34 13.69 2.24 27.19
CA SER A 34 15.16 2.11 27.22
C SER A 34 15.87 3.23 27.98
N LEU A 35 15.16 4.30 28.37
CA LEU A 35 15.76 5.44 29.06
C LEU A 35 16.44 5.02 30.35
N GLN A 36 17.60 5.64 30.60
CA GLN A 36 18.37 5.49 31.82
C GLN A 36 18.69 6.87 32.41
N PRO A 37 18.83 7.00 33.74
CA PRO A 37 19.24 8.26 34.35
C PRO A 37 20.59 8.74 33.79
N LEU A 38 20.64 10.03 33.46
CA LEU A 38 21.86 10.71 33.01
C LEU A 38 22.68 11.17 34.22
N PHE A 39 24.01 11.24 34.06
CA PHE A 39 24.95 11.71 35.09
C PHE A 39 25.74 12.96 34.66
N ASP A 40 25.65 13.31 33.38
CA ASP A 40 26.33 14.47 32.81
C ASP A 40 25.43 15.70 32.96
N LYS A 41 25.89 16.68 33.75
CA LYS A 41 25.15 17.92 34.05
C LYS A 41 24.76 18.70 32.79
N ILE A 42 25.63 18.72 31.77
CA ILE A 42 25.37 19.45 30.53
C ILE A 42 24.24 18.76 29.76
N LYS A 43 24.30 17.42 29.65
CA LYS A 43 23.24 16.64 29.01
C LYS A 43 21.91 16.74 29.76
N ILE A 44 21.93 16.65 31.08
CA ILE A 44 20.71 16.79 31.92
C ILE A 44 20.04 18.14 31.66
N LYS A 45 20.80 19.24 31.71
CA LYS A 45 20.26 20.58 31.44
C LYS A 45 19.62 20.66 30.05
N LYS A 46 20.31 20.15 29.03
CA LYS A 46 19.82 20.16 27.64
C LYS A 46 18.52 19.35 27.48
N GLU A 47 18.43 18.16 28.07
CA GLU A 47 17.22 17.34 28.03
C GLU A 47 16.06 18.00 28.78
N CYS A 48 16.30 18.54 29.98
CA CYS A 48 15.28 19.28 30.73
C CYS A 48 14.76 20.49 29.93
N GLU A 49 15.65 21.24 29.30
CA GLU A 49 15.27 22.38 28.46
C GLU A 49 14.47 21.94 27.22
N THR A 50 14.85 20.82 26.59
CA THR A 50 14.11 20.23 25.47
C THR A 50 12.70 19.81 25.87
N VAL A 51 12.53 19.20 27.05
CA VAL A 51 11.21 18.84 27.61
C VAL A 51 10.38 20.08 27.92
N THR A 52 10.98 21.14 28.48
CA THR A 52 10.28 22.41 28.72
C THR A 52 9.77 23.01 27.41
N GLN A 53 10.61 23.10 26.38
CA GLN A 53 10.21 23.58 25.06
C GLN A 53 9.05 22.76 24.46
N ALA A 54 9.08 21.43 24.62
CA ALA A 54 8.01 20.55 24.15
C ALA A 54 6.69 20.81 24.89
N LYS A 55 6.75 20.95 26.22
CA LYS A 55 5.58 21.24 27.06
C LYS A 55 4.96 22.59 26.68
N ASP A 56 5.79 23.62 26.48
CA ASP A 56 5.31 24.97 26.17
C ASP A 56 4.59 24.99 24.81
N ILE A 57 5.15 24.34 23.79
CA ILE A 57 4.47 24.15 22.50
C ILE A 57 3.13 23.43 22.68
N LEU A 58 3.09 22.31 23.41
CA LEU A 58 1.86 21.54 23.64
C LEU A 58 0.77 22.33 24.37
N SER A 59 1.14 23.34 25.15
CA SER A 59 0.22 24.15 25.93
C SER A 59 -0.39 25.29 25.10
N GLU A 60 0.32 25.75 24.05
CA GLU A 60 -0.08 26.87 23.20
C GLU A 60 -0.79 26.43 21.90
N THR A 61 -0.47 25.26 21.35
CA THR A 61 -0.98 24.81 20.04
C THR A 61 -1.91 23.61 20.16
N ASN A 62 -2.72 23.38 19.11
CA ASN A 62 -3.22 22.02 18.85
C ASN A 62 -2.00 21.08 18.71
N ALA A 63 -2.12 19.86 19.24
CA ALA A 63 -1.03 18.89 19.33
C ALA A 63 -0.17 18.81 18.04
N PRO A 64 1.14 18.50 18.14
CA PRO A 64 2.00 18.34 16.98
C PRO A 64 1.39 17.33 15.99
N PRO A 65 1.64 17.48 14.68
CA PRO A 65 1.05 16.64 13.63
C PRO A 65 1.69 15.25 13.61
N LEU A 66 1.55 14.51 14.71
CA LEU A 66 2.08 13.19 14.95
C LEU A 66 0.92 12.19 14.92
N GLU A 67 1.04 11.18 14.08
CA GLU A 67 0.09 10.09 14.01
C GLU A 67 0.76 8.77 14.35
N PHE A 68 -0.06 7.75 14.63
CA PHE A 68 0.45 6.39 14.76
C PHE A 68 1.08 5.92 13.45
N ILE A 69 2.27 5.32 13.58
CA ILE A 69 3.01 4.67 12.50
C ILE A 69 3.47 3.31 13.00
N SER A 70 3.23 2.28 12.20
CA SER A 70 3.70 0.92 12.45
C SER A 70 5.23 0.83 12.38
N ASN A 71 5.82 -0.22 12.93
CA ASN A 71 7.25 -0.43 12.82
C ASN A 71 7.62 -0.85 11.38
N LEU A 72 8.24 0.06 10.63
CA LEU A 72 8.66 -0.18 9.24
C LEU A 72 10.11 -0.64 9.11
N SER A 73 10.81 -0.95 10.20
CA SER A 73 12.24 -1.28 10.16
C SER A 73 12.55 -2.48 9.24
N GLU A 74 11.69 -3.49 9.23
CA GLU A 74 11.83 -4.64 8.32
C GLU A 74 11.59 -4.24 6.86
N SER A 75 10.51 -3.50 6.58
CA SER A 75 10.20 -3.01 5.23
C SER A 75 11.33 -2.15 4.65
N LEU A 76 11.90 -1.25 5.46
CA LEU A 76 13.02 -0.38 5.08
C LEU A 76 14.33 -1.15 4.92
N SER A 77 14.54 -2.22 5.70
CA SER A 77 15.69 -3.10 5.50
C SER A 77 15.56 -3.88 4.19
N ARG A 78 14.37 -4.44 3.93
CA ARG A 78 14.06 -5.19 2.71
C ARG A 78 14.15 -4.32 1.46
N SER A 79 13.75 -3.04 1.53
CA SER A 79 13.81 -2.14 0.36
C SER A 79 15.22 -1.85 -0.13
N ARG A 80 16.25 -2.05 0.72
CA ARG A 80 17.67 -1.90 0.36
C ARG A 80 18.23 -3.11 -0.40
N ILE A 81 17.52 -4.24 -0.38
CA ILE A 81 17.95 -5.45 -1.09
C ILE A 81 17.65 -5.28 -2.57
N GLU A 82 18.62 -5.60 -3.42
CA GLU A 82 18.45 -5.52 -4.86
C GLU A 82 17.28 -6.40 -5.33
N ASN A 83 16.47 -5.88 -6.26
CA ASN A 83 15.29 -6.55 -6.82
C ASN A 83 14.15 -6.87 -5.81
N ALA A 84 14.24 -6.39 -4.58
CA ALA A 84 13.13 -6.49 -3.63
C ALA A 84 11.90 -5.72 -4.11
N GLY A 85 10.72 -6.25 -3.78
CA GLY A 85 9.44 -5.57 -3.98
C GLY A 85 8.69 -5.52 -2.67
N LEU A 86 8.30 -4.32 -2.26
CA LEU A 86 7.35 -4.11 -1.17
C LEU A 86 5.91 -4.17 -1.69
N GLU A 87 5.02 -4.64 -0.84
CA GLU A 87 3.59 -4.58 -1.07
C GLU A 87 3.08 -3.13 -1.03
N ILE A 88 1.97 -2.86 -1.71
CA ILE A 88 1.34 -1.53 -1.79
C ILE A 88 1.07 -0.98 -0.38
N SER A 89 0.54 -1.80 0.51
CA SER A 89 0.28 -1.44 1.91
C SER A 89 1.53 -0.90 2.61
N LYS A 90 2.68 -1.57 2.44
CA LYS A 90 3.96 -1.16 3.02
C LYS A 90 4.52 0.11 2.39
N ILE A 91 4.37 0.29 1.08
CA ILE A 91 4.77 1.52 0.40
C ILE A 91 3.94 2.72 0.90
N LEU A 92 2.63 2.54 1.09
CA LEU A 92 1.75 3.57 1.65
C LEU A 92 2.10 3.93 3.10
N GLU A 93 2.45 2.94 3.93
CA GLU A 93 2.93 3.22 5.29
C GLU A 93 4.23 4.06 5.27
N VAL A 94 5.16 3.78 4.34
CA VAL A 94 6.38 4.57 4.15
C VAL A 94 6.06 5.99 3.65
N HIS A 95 5.15 6.13 2.69
CA HIS A 95 4.68 7.45 2.23
C HIS A 95 4.08 8.25 3.39
N LYS A 96 3.22 7.64 4.20
CA LYS A 96 2.66 8.26 5.40
C LYS A 96 3.75 8.73 6.37
N LEU A 97 4.78 7.92 6.59
CA LEU A 97 5.93 8.30 7.42
C LEU A 97 6.68 9.52 6.85
N ALA A 98 6.92 9.58 5.54
CA ALA A 98 7.57 10.71 4.90
C ALA A 98 6.74 12.00 5.03
N VAL A 99 5.42 11.93 4.82
CA VAL A 99 4.49 13.06 5.00
C VAL A 99 4.52 13.57 6.44
N ILE A 100 4.43 12.68 7.42
CA ILE A 100 4.48 13.03 8.85
C ILE A 100 5.83 13.67 9.20
N SER A 101 6.93 13.09 8.72
CA SER A 101 8.28 13.62 8.92
C SER A 101 8.41 15.07 8.41
N ARG A 102 7.93 15.34 7.18
CA ARG A 102 7.88 16.70 6.63
C ARG A 102 6.97 17.63 7.45
N ASN A 103 5.79 17.18 7.86
CA ASN A 103 4.85 18.01 8.61
C ASN A 103 5.39 18.39 10.00
N ILE A 104 6.03 17.45 10.70
CA ILE A 104 6.71 17.71 11.97
C ILE A 104 7.86 18.70 11.77
N TYR A 105 8.66 18.53 10.72
CA TYR A 105 9.73 19.47 10.40
C TYR A 105 9.19 20.90 10.20
N GLN A 106 8.14 21.08 9.40
CA GLN A 106 7.54 22.40 9.17
C GLN A 106 6.94 22.99 10.45
N PHE A 107 6.28 22.16 11.26
CA PHE A 107 5.74 22.56 12.55
C PHE A 107 6.83 23.03 13.50
N LEU A 108 7.93 22.29 13.66
CA LEU A 108 9.03 22.71 14.54
C LEU A 108 9.81 23.90 13.97
N LYS A 109 9.88 24.03 12.64
CA LYS A 109 10.46 25.19 11.98
C LYS A 109 9.70 26.48 12.28
N SER A 110 8.35 26.45 12.24
CA SER A 110 7.53 27.62 12.59
C SER A 110 7.64 28.02 14.06
N HIS A 111 8.08 27.10 14.93
CA HIS A 111 8.33 27.33 16.35
C HIS A 111 9.82 27.48 16.71
N SER A 112 10.71 27.60 15.72
CA SER A 112 12.17 27.60 15.93
C SER A 112 12.68 28.69 16.88
N GLY A 113 11.99 29.84 16.96
CA GLY A 113 12.33 30.91 17.90
C GLY A 113 12.04 30.58 19.37
N ARG A 114 11.02 29.75 19.65
CA ARG A 114 10.64 29.35 21.02
C ARG A 114 11.20 27.99 21.41
N ALA A 115 11.36 27.09 20.44
CA ALA A 115 11.83 25.73 20.64
C ALA A 115 13.07 25.40 19.77
N PRO A 116 14.18 26.13 19.94
CA PRO A 116 15.38 25.96 19.11
C PRO A 116 16.01 24.57 19.26
N LEU A 117 15.91 23.92 20.44
CA LEU A 117 16.48 22.58 20.65
C LEU A 117 15.67 21.50 19.93
N LEU A 118 14.34 21.61 19.93
CA LEU A 118 13.48 20.72 19.16
C LEU A 118 13.65 20.93 17.66
N TYR A 119 13.78 22.17 17.21
CA TYR A 119 14.07 22.46 15.80
C TYR A 119 15.45 21.93 15.38
N GLN A 120 16.45 21.96 16.26
CA GLN A 120 17.74 21.32 16.02
C GLN A 120 17.59 19.81 15.82
N GLN A 121 16.78 19.14 16.64
CA GLN A 121 16.49 17.70 16.47
C GLN A 121 15.74 17.41 15.17
N ALA A 122 14.83 18.30 14.77
CA ALA A 122 14.05 18.22 13.54
C ALA A 122 14.92 18.21 12.28
N GLN A 123 16.16 18.73 12.33
CA GLN A 123 17.08 18.71 11.19
C GLN A 123 17.43 17.29 10.71
N ASN A 124 17.27 16.28 11.57
CA ASN A 124 17.50 14.88 11.21
C ASN A 124 16.28 14.21 10.57
N LEU A 125 15.15 14.92 10.44
CA LEU A 125 13.95 14.39 9.81
C LEU A 125 14.11 14.34 8.29
N PHE A 126 13.54 13.29 7.70
CA PHE A 126 13.48 13.15 6.25
C PHE A 126 12.48 14.15 5.67
N VAL A 127 12.90 14.97 4.71
CA VAL A 127 12.05 15.96 4.05
C VAL A 127 12.34 15.94 2.55
N ASP A 128 11.52 15.19 1.80
CA ASP A 128 11.60 15.15 0.35
C ASP A 128 10.19 15.05 -0.26
N LYS A 129 9.68 16.20 -0.73
CA LYS A 129 8.38 16.27 -1.40
C LYS A 129 8.39 15.54 -2.75
N THR A 130 9.54 15.42 -3.40
CA THR A 130 9.66 14.70 -4.67
C THR A 130 9.54 13.18 -4.47
N PHE A 131 10.02 12.68 -3.33
CA PHE A 131 9.80 11.29 -2.91
C PHE A 131 8.32 11.01 -2.67
N GLU A 132 7.62 11.87 -1.91
CA GLU A 132 6.16 11.76 -1.68
C GLU A 132 5.40 11.72 -3.02
N TYR A 133 5.68 12.69 -3.90
CA TYR A 133 5.05 12.78 -5.22
C TYR A 133 5.30 11.56 -6.11
N ALA A 134 6.50 10.96 -6.03
CA ALA A 134 6.81 9.78 -6.82
C ALA A 134 5.93 8.58 -6.46
N ILE A 135 5.61 8.41 -5.16
CA ILE A 135 4.69 7.37 -4.70
C ILE A 135 3.26 7.73 -5.12
N GLU A 136 2.82 8.97 -4.90
CA GLU A 136 1.48 9.45 -5.25
C GLU A 136 1.19 9.40 -6.75
N ARG A 137 2.21 9.50 -7.61
CA ARG A 137 2.05 9.37 -9.06
C ARG A 137 1.67 7.94 -9.48
N VAL A 138 2.07 6.95 -8.69
CA VAL A 138 1.88 5.52 -9.00
C VAL A 138 0.69 4.94 -8.24
N ILE A 139 0.54 5.26 -6.95
CA ILE A 139 -0.45 4.66 -6.06
C ILE A 139 -1.46 5.75 -5.64
N SER A 140 -2.75 5.42 -5.68
CA SER A 140 -3.83 6.28 -5.20
C SER A 140 -3.98 6.20 -3.68
N GLU A 141 -4.71 7.15 -3.09
CA GLU A 141 -5.05 7.13 -1.66
C GLU A 141 -5.84 5.87 -1.25
N ARG A 142 -6.52 5.22 -2.20
CA ARG A 142 -7.26 3.97 -1.98
C ARG A 142 -6.37 2.72 -2.03
N GLY A 143 -5.07 2.87 -2.32
CA GLY A 143 -4.16 1.75 -2.47
C GLY A 143 -4.26 1.02 -3.81
N GLU A 144 -4.70 1.72 -4.86
CA GLU A 144 -4.75 1.19 -6.21
C GLU A 144 -3.63 1.78 -7.06
N ILE A 145 -3.04 0.98 -7.97
CA ILE A 145 -2.11 1.52 -8.95
C ILE A 145 -2.90 2.29 -10.01
N LYS A 146 -2.57 3.58 -10.17
CA LYS A 146 -3.24 4.49 -11.09
C LYS A 146 -3.05 4.06 -12.55
N ASP A 147 -4.06 4.29 -13.39
CA ASP A 147 -4.01 3.97 -14.83
C ASP A 147 -2.85 4.68 -15.54
N ASN A 148 -2.55 5.90 -15.10
CA ASN A 148 -1.48 6.73 -15.64
C ASN A 148 -0.14 6.60 -14.91
N ALA A 149 0.05 5.54 -14.09
CA ALA A 149 1.30 5.33 -13.38
C ALA A 149 2.51 5.16 -14.31
N SER A 150 2.28 4.63 -15.52
CA SER A 150 3.22 4.67 -16.65
C SER A 150 2.48 4.71 -17.98
N VAL A 151 3.14 5.22 -19.03
CA VAL A 151 2.61 5.20 -20.41
C VAL A 151 2.31 3.77 -20.83
N LYS A 152 3.22 2.85 -20.55
CA LYS A 152 3.06 1.42 -20.85
C LYS A 152 1.86 0.78 -20.14
N LEU A 153 1.63 1.09 -18.86
CA LEU A 153 0.47 0.56 -18.14
C LEU A 153 -0.83 1.10 -18.72
N MET A 154 -0.85 2.39 -19.08
CA MET A 154 -1.99 3.04 -19.70
C MET A 154 -2.34 2.39 -21.05
N GLU A 155 -1.34 2.14 -21.91
CA GLU A 155 -1.51 1.42 -23.18
C GLU A 155 -2.07 0.01 -22.95
N ILE A 156 -1.47 -0.77 -22.05
CA ILE A 156 -1.93 -2.13 -21.73
C ILE A 156 -3.40 -2.10 -21.26
N ARG A 157 -3.78 -1.17 -20.38
CA ARG A 157 -5.15 -1.06 -19.86
C ARG A 157 -6.14 -0.64 -20.94
N ARG A 158 -5.74 0.26 -21.84
CA ARG A 158 -6.56 0.67 -22.99
C ARG A 158 -6.83 -0.53 -23.90
N ASP A 159 -5.76 -1.22 -24.33
CA ASP A 159 -5.86 -2.35 -25.24
C ASP A 159 -6.68 -3.49 -24.60
N LEU A 160 -6.51 -3.73 -23.30
CA LEU A 160 -7.28 -4.72 -22.54
C LEU A 160 -8.78 -4.35 -22.49
N LYS A 161 -9.12 -3.07 -22.35
CA LYS A 161 -10.50 -2.59 -22.40
C LYS A 161 -11.11 -2.76 -23.79
N GLU A 162 -10.36 -2.40 -24.83
CA GLU A 162 -10.79 -2.55 -26.23
C GLU A 162 -11.07 -4.02 -26.57
N LYS A 163 -10.13 -4.91 -26.27
CA LYS A 163 -10.29 -6.35 -26.53
C LYS A 163 -11.42 -6.98 -25.74
N LYS A 164 -11.61 -6.60 -24.47
CA LYS A 164 -12.77 -7.03 -23.68
C LYS A 164 -14.08 -6.59 -24.35
N ASN A 165 -14.18 -5.36 -24.83
CA ASN A 165 -15.38 -4.88 -25.51
C ASN A 165 -15.63 -5.63 -26.82
N GLU A 166 -14.59 -5.91 -27.60
CA GLU A 166 -14.70 -6.71 -28.84
C GLU A 166 -15.24 -8.11 -28.57
N VAL A 167 -14.71 -8.81 -27.56
CA VAL A 167 -15.21 -10.14 -27.15
C VAL A 167 -16.65 -10.05 -26.66
N LEU A 168 -16.99 -9.08 -25.82
CA LEU A 168 -18.36 -8.91 -25.32
C LEU A 168 -19.35 -8.70 -26.47
N LEU A 169 -19.01 -7.88 -27.47
CA LEU A 169 -19.85 -7.67 -28.66
C LEU A 169 -20.00 -8.94 -29.50
N LEU A 170 -18.92 -9.70 -29.68
CA LEU A 170 -18.95 -10.96 -30.43
C LEU A 170 -19.81 -12.00 -29.71
N VAL A 171 -19.60 -12.17 -28.40
CA VAL A 171 -20.37 -13.12 -27.61
C VAL A 171 -21.84 -12.73 -27.55
N ASN A 172 -22.17 -11.45 -27.39
CA ASN A 172 -23.56 -10.99 -27.42
C ASN A 172 -24.24 -11.27 -28.76
N ARG A 173 -23.52 -11.15 -29.89
CA ARG A 173 -24.04 -11.55 -31.21
C ARG A 173 -24.31 -13.05 -31.28
N LEU A 174 -23.36 -13.87 -30.80
CA LEU A 174 -23.53 -15.32 -30.75
C LEU A 174 -24.70 -15.73 -29.84
N LYS A 175 -24.83 -15.09 -28.67
CA LYS A 175 -25.92 -15.31 -27.72
C LYS A 175 -27.28 -15.06 -28.35
N LYS A 176 -27.47 -13.94 -29.08
CA LYS A 176 -28.73 -13.65 -29.79
C LYS A 176 -29.13 -14.72 -30.82
N ILE A 177 -28.15 -15.35 -31.47
CA ILE A 177 -28.40 -16.46 -32.40
C ILE A 177 -28.88 -17.71 -31.65
N ILE A 178 -28.40 -17.91 -30.42
CA ILE A 178 -28.64 -19.09 -29.59
C ILE A 178 -29.90 -18.96 -28.70
N GLU A 179 -30.26 -17.74 -28.27
CA GLU A 179 -31.43 -17.45 -27.42
C GLU A 179 -32.75 -17.88 -28.05
N ASN A 180 -32.85 -17.89 -29.38
CA ASN A 180 -34.01 -18.42 -30.11
C ASN A 180 -34.28 -19.93 -29.88
N LYS A 181 -33.41 -20.64 -29.13
CA LYS A 181 -33.50 -22.09 -28.87
C LYS A 181 -33.60 -22.49 -27.39
N ASN A 182 -33.75 -21.55 -26.45
CA ASN A 182 -33.88 -21.84 -25.01
C ASN A 182 -32.67 -22.60 -24.37
N ILE A 183 -31.49 -22.44 -24.97
CA ILE A 183 -30.24 -23.18 -24.69
C ILE A 183 -29.43 -22.59 -23.51
N VAL A 184 -29.61 -21.30 -23.23
CA VAL A 184 -28.80 -20.53 -22.26
C VAL A 184 -29.54 -20.46 -20.91
N GLN A 185 -28.82 -20.71 -19.82
CA GLN A 185 -29.41 -20.84 -18.48
C GLN A 185 -29.33 -19.54 -17.65
N GLU A 186 -28.32 -18.70 -17.91
CA GLU A 186 -28.10 -17.41 -17.24
C GLU A 186 -28.07 -16.26 -18.24
N GLU A 187 -28.62 -15.10 -17.87
CA GLU A 187 -28.69 -13.93 -18.75
C GLU A 187 -27.33 -13.25 -18.99
N TYR A 188 -26.29 -13.59 -18.20
CA TYR A 188 -25.05 -12.83 -18.12
C TYR A 188 -23.82 -13.58 -18.62
N LEU A 189 -22.92 -12.82 -19.24
CA LEU A 189 -21.58 -13.25 -19.59
C LEU A 189 -20.75 -13.47 -18.32
N THR A 190 -20.07 -14.61 -18.23
CA THR A 190 -19.24 -14.93 -17.07
C THR A 190 -17.76 -14.90 -17.44
N LEU A 191 -16.93 -14.47 -16.49
CA LEU A 191 -15.47 -14.60 -16.57
C LEU A 191 -15.04 -15.90 -15.86
N ARG A 192 -14.33 -16.78 -16.56
CA ARG A 192 -13.69 -17.99 -16.00
C ARG A 192 -12.21 -17.96 -16.35
N ASP A 193 -11.35 -18.00 -15.34
CA ASP A 193 -9.88 -17.97 -15.50
C ASP A 193 -9.37 -16.82 -16.38
N GLY A 194 -10.04 -15.67 -16.31
CA GLY A 194 -9.71 -14.48 -17.11
C GLY A 194 -10.22 -14.53 -18.56
N ARG A 195 -10.95 -15.57 -18.94
CA ARG A 195 -11.60 -15.72 -20.26
C ARG A 195 -13.08 -15.41 -20.15
N ILE A 196 -13.62 -14.76 -21.18
CA ILE A 196 -15.06 -14.56 -21.30
C ILE A 196 -15.68 -15.81 -21.92
N VAL A 197 -16.67 -16.37 -21.23
CA VAL A 197 -17.31 -17.65 -21.57
C VAL A 197 -18.84 -17.52 -21.55
N ILE A 198 -19.51 -18.40 -22.28
CA ILE A 198 -20.97 -18.51 -22.30
C ILE A 198 -21.40 -19.65 -21.37
N PRO A 199 -22.27 -19.41 -20.38
CA PRO A 199 -22.90 -20.49 -19.61
C PRO A 199 -23.99 -21.18 -20.44
N VAL A 200 -23.87 -22.49 -20.62
CA VAL A 200 -24.79 -23.31 -21.42
C VAL A 200 -25.29 -24.47 -20.59
N LYS A 201 -26.57 -24.85 -20.71
CA LYS A 201 -27.05 -26.09 -20.08
C LYS A 201 -26.27 -27.29 -20.59
N ALA A 202 -25.87 -28.19 -19.71
CA ALA A 202 -25.00 -29.32 -20.05
C ALA A 202 -25.57 -30.20 -21.19
N GLU A 203 -26.90 -30.35 -21.25
CA GLU A 203 -27.62 -31.07 -22.32
C GLU A 203 -27.47 -30.42 -23.70
N HIS A 204 -27.23 -29.10 -23.75
CA HIS A 204 -27.08 -28.34 -24.98
C HIS A 204 -25.63 -28.00 -25.33
N LYS A 205 -24.63 -28.52 -24.59
CA LYS A 205 -23.21 -28.18 -24.80
C LYS A 205 -22.69 -28.41 -26.23
N ARG A 206 -23.30 -29.32 -27.00
CA ARG A 206 -22.94 -29.61 -28.40
C ARG A 206 -23.50 -28.60 -29.41
N HIS A 207 -24.38 -27.68 -29.00
CA HIS A 207 -25.00 -26.69 -29.88
C HIS A 207 -24.11 -25.47 -30.12
N ILE A 208 -23.11 -25.24 -29.26
CA ILE A 208 -22.12 -24.18 -29.43
C ILE A 208 -20.80 -24.83 -29.82
N ARG A 209 -20.22 -24.39 -30.94
CA ARG A 209 -18.84 -24.75 -31.29
C ARG A 209 -17.87 -23.94 -30.44
N GLY A 210 -17.05 -24.64 -29.66
CA GLY A 210 -16.15 -24.00 -28.72
C GLY A 210 -15.48 -24.99 -27.78
N PHE A 211 -14.78 -24.43 -26.80
CA PHE A 211 -13.98 -25.15 -25.82
C PHE A 211 -14.63 -25.07 -24.44
N ILE A 212 -14.76 -26.21 -23.77
CA ILE A 212 -15.26 -26.25 -22.40
C ILE A 212 -14.12 -25.87 -21.46
N HIS A 213 -14.30 -24.82 -20.65
CA HIS A 213 -13.31 -24.41 -19.65
C HIS A 213 -13.62 -24.93 -18.26
N SER A 214 -14.89 -24.96 -17.88
CA SER A 214 -15.31 -25.44 -16.58
C SER A 214 -16.78 -25.89 -16.58
N GLU A 215 -17.14 -26.63 -15.55
CA GLU A 215 -18.51 -27.05 -15.27
C GLU A 215 -18.92 -26.52 -13.89
N SER A 216 -20.22 -26.24 -13.71
CA SER A 216 -20.74 -25.84 -12.40
C SER A 216 -20.64 -27.01 -11.41
N ALA A 217 -20.66 -26.71 -10.10
CA ALA A 217 -20.59 -27.73 -9.06
C ALA A 217 -21.72 -28.79 -9.14
N THR A 218 -22.86 -28.41 -9.71
CA THR A 218 -24.01 -29.31 -9.93
C THR A 218 -23.93 -30.08 -11.26
N GLY A 219 -22.97 -29.75 -12.13
CA GLY A 219 -22.83 -30.33 -13.48
C GLY A 219 -23.91 -29.90 -14.47
N LEU A 220 -24.85 -29.04 -14.07
CA LEU A 220 -25.98 -28.62 -14.91
C LEU A 220 -25.61 -27.54 -15.93
N THR A 221 -24.52 -26.81 -15.69
CA THR A 221 -24.07 -25.69 -16.52
C THR A 221 -22.63 -25.91 -16.93
N VAL A 222 -22.35 -25.74 -18.21
CA VAL A 222 -21.02 -25.84 -18.82
C VAL A 222 -20.64 -24.47 -19.35
N TYR A 223 -19.43 -24.02 -19.04
CA TYR A 223 -18.90 -22.74 -19.49
C TYR A 223 -18.06 -22.94 -20.76
N ILE A 224 -18.59 -22.47 -21.89
CA ILE A 224 -18.00 -22.67 -23.22
C ILE A 224 -17.40 -21.36 -23.73
N GLU A 225 -16.15 -21.39 -24.14
CA GLU A 225 -15.52 -20.36 -24.97
C GLU A 225 -15.82 -20.65 -26.44
N PRO A 226 -16.59 -19.79 -27.14
CA PRO A 226 -16.81 -19.96 -28.58
C PRO A 226 -15.49 -19.93 -29.37
N GLU A 227 -15.42 -20.73 -30.43
CA GLU A 227 -14.23 -20.75 -31.30
C GLU A 227 -13.88 -19.36 -31.85
N GLN A 228 -14.88 -18.52 -32.13
CA GLN A 228 -14.68 -17.18 -32.69
C GLN A 228 -14.06 -16.19 -31.69
N THR A 229 -14.12 -16.48 -30.38
CA THR A 229 -13.57 -15.59 -29.34
C THR A 229 -12.18 -16.01 -28.88
N LEU A 230 -11.68 -17.16 -29.34
CA LEU A 230 -10.44 -17.77 -28.83
C LEU A 230 -9.23 -16.85 -28.93
N GLU A 231 -9.01 -16.23 -30.10
CA GLU A 231 -7.88 -15.32 -30.32
C GLU A 231 -7.96 -14.11 -29.40
N LEU A 232 -9.11 -13.44 -29.35
CA LEU A 232 -9.32 -12.27 -28.51
C LEU A 232 -9.18 -12.58 -27.00
N ASN A 233 -9.68 -13.72 -26.54
CA ASN A 233 -9.50 -14.16 -25.15
C ASN A 233 -8.03 -14.45 -24.84
N ASN A 234 -7.29 -15.08 -25.77
CA ASN A 234 -5.85 -15.29 -25.61
C ASN A 234 -5.09 -13.96 -25.50
N GLU A 235 -5.46 -12.95 -26.32
CA GLU A 235 -4.93 -11.59 -26.23
C GLU A 235 -5.24 -10.94 -24.87
N ILE A 236 -6.49 -11.02 -24.38
CA ILE A 236 -6.89 -10.49 -23.07
C ILE A 236 -6.05 -11.12 -21.94
N VAL A 237 -5.84 -12.44 -21.98
CA VAL A 237 -5.03 -13.15 -20.99
C VAL A 237 -3.58 -12.68 -21.05
N SER A 238 -3.00 -12.56 -22.25
CA SER A 238 -1.64 -12.06 -22.46
C SER A 238 -1.46 -10.63 -21.92
N LEU A 239 -2.40 -9.73 -22.24
CA LEU A 239 -2.43 -8.35 -21.74
C LEU A 239 -2.60 -8.30 -20.23
N SER A 240 -3.43 -9.17 -19.64
CA SER A 240 -3.60 -9.26 -18.18
C SER A 240 -2.30 -9.67 -17.47
N PHE A 241 -1.52 -10.58 -18.07
CA PHE A 241 -0.18 -10.90 -17.56
C PHE A 241 0.81 -9.74 -17.75
N ALA A 242 0.73 -9.02 -18.87
CA ALA A 242 1.56 -7.84 -19.11
C ALA A 242 1.28 -6.74 -18.09
N GLU A 243 0.00 -6.52 -17.76
CA GLU A 243 -0.44 -5.57 -16.72
C GLU A 243 0.19 -5.92 -15.37
N LYS A 244 0.04 -7.17 -14.92
CA LYS A 244 0.62 -7.63 -13.65
C LYS A 244 2.13 -7.46 -13.60
N ARG A 245 2.84 -7.75 -14.69
CA ARG A 245 4.30 -7.55 -14.79
C ARG A 245 4.67 -6.08 -14.69
N GLU A 246 3.95 -5.20 -15.38
CA GLU A 246 4.21 -3.76 -15.35
C GLU A 246 3.90 -3.16 -13.97
N MET A 247 2.80 -3.56 -13.33
CA MET A 247 2.49 -3.21 -11.94
C MET A 247 3.62 -3.64 -11.00
N GLY A 248 4.08 -4.90 -11.10
CA GLY A 248 5.20 -5.39 -10.29
C GLY A 248 6.50 -4.61 -10.53
N ARG A 249 6.78 -4.21 -11.77
CA ARG A 249 7.93 -3.35 -12.12
C ARG A 249 7.84 -1.99 -11.45
N LEU A 250 6.68 -1.36 -11.44
CA LEU A 250 6.45 -0.07 -10.77
C LEU A 250 6.64 -0.17 -9.25
N LEU A 251 6.14 -1.23 -8.62
CA LEU A 251 6.35 -1.46 -7.18
C LEU A 251 7.83 -1.67 -6.84
N LYS A 252 8.57 -2.42 -7.67
CA LYS A 252 10.02 -2.57 -7.50
C LYS A 252 10.77 -1.23 -7.65
N LEU A 253 10.36 -0.39 -8.59
CA LEU A 253 10.95 0.94 -8.78
C LEU A 253 10.74 1.83 -7.55
N LEU A 254 9.51 1.85 -7.01
CA LEU A 254 9.23 2.57 -5.75
C LEU A 254 10.01 1.99 -4.58
N THR A 255 10.08 0.65 -4.48
CA THR A 255 10.85 -0.04 -3.44
C THR A 255 12.32 0.34 -3.48
N LYS A 256 12.92 0.35 -4.67
CA LYS A 256 14.31 0.80 -4.85
C LYS A 256 14.49 2.25 -4.37
N ARG A 257 13.59 3.15 -4.77
CA ARG A 257 13.63 4.55 -4.33
C ARG A 257 13.51 4.70 -2.80
N ILE A 258 12.72 3.84 -2.15
CA ILE A 258 12.62 3.77 -0.68
C ILE A 258 13.95 3.28 -0.06
N GLY A 259 14.64 2.33 -0.69
CA GLY A 259 15.94 1.84 -0.21
C GLY A 259 17.09 2.85 -0.35
N GLU A 260 17.01 3.76 -1.32
CA GLU A 260 18.02 4.79 -1.60
C GLU A 260 17.86 6.06 -0.75
N ALA A 261 16.68 6.27 -0.16
CA ALA A 261 16.36 7.37 0.75
C ALA A 261 16.89 7.14 2.17
#